data_AF-A0A2N2S3T6-F1
#
_entry.id   AF-A0A2N2S3T6-F1
#
_cell.length_a   1.000
_cell.length_b   1.000
_cell.length_c   1.000
_cell.angle_alpha   90.00
_cell.angle_beta   90.00
_cell.angle_gamma   90.00
#
_symmetry.space_group_name_H-M   'P 1'
#
loop_
_entity.id
_entity.type
_entity.pdbx_description
1 polymer ?
#
loop_
_entity_poly.entity_id
_entity_poly.type
_entity_poly.pdbx_seq_one_letter_code
_entity_poly.pdbx_strand_id
1 'polypeptide(L)'
;MKLLAFLMMLFPVVCSAANAEYLKIYMMQPKNVILDKMDGVDDMDRYVKEIEVNINKKLSEITTASTSWGFLVIAVRDDGKIKAWLDTDDAVPPAVANAMVAVAENTKAFPVKSGAAVFSLGFGVDGAALPIDKMPFPNEWKKIAQCTNEDCAEHDAEAIVLKSWN
;
A
#
# COMPACT_ATOMS: atom_id res chain seq x y z
N MET A 1 39.18 -24.22 -43.70
CA MET A 1 38.41 -24.50 -42.47
C MET A 1 38.97 -23.66 -41.33
N LYS A 2 38.28 -22.60 -40.90
CA LYS A 2 38.40 -21.91 -39.60
C LYS A 2 37.49 -20.67 -39.65
N LEU A 3 36.19 -20.91 -39.56
CA LEU A 3 35.17 -19.88 -39.53
C LEU A 3 34.19 -20.28 -38.42
N LEU A 4 34.62 -20.16 -37.17
CA LEU A 4 33.80 -20.50 -36.00
C LEU A 4 34.35 -19.83 -34.74
N ALA A 5 34.22 -18.50 -34.65
CA ALA A 5 34.52 -17.76 -33.42
C ALA A 5 33.77 -16.43 -33.41
N PHE A 6 32.43 -16.47 -33.49
CA PHE A 6 31.63 -15.25 -33.35
C PHE A 6 30.19 -15.57 -32.92
N LEU A 7 30.00 -16.23 -31.77
CA LEU A 7 28.65 -16.39 -31.20
C LEU A 7 28.66 -16.73 -29.71
N MET A 8 29.18 -15.84 -28.86
CA MET A 8 28.86 -15.87 -27.43
C MET A 8 28.75 -14.44 -26.91
N MET A 9 27.69 -14.20 -26.12
CA MET A 9 27.36 -12.99 -25.37
C MET A 9 26.45 -11.96 -26.06
N LEU A 10 25.24 -12.39 -26.39
CA LEU A 10 24.05 -11.54 -26.28
C LEU A 10 23.10 -12.21 -25.29
N PHE A 11 23.43 -12.17 -24.00
CA PHE A 11 22.41 -12.39 -22.97
C PHE A 11 21.60 -11.11 -22.86
N PRO A 12 20.29 -11.11 -23.18
CA PRO A 12 19.45 -9.97 -22.88
C PRO A 12 19.45 -9.78 -21.37
N VAL A 13 19.92 -8.62 -20.90
CA VAL A 13 19.67 -8.16 -19.54
C VAL A 13 18.15 -7.97 -19.46
N VAL A 14 17.44 -8.94 -18.90
CA VAL A 14 16.03 -8.81 -18.61
C VAL A 14 15.93 -7.81 -17.47
N CYS A 15 15.68 -6.55 -17.80
CA CYS A 15 15.36 -5.52 -16.83
C CYS A 15 13.90 -5.79 -16.41
N SER A 16 13.71 -6.56 -15.33
CA SER A 16 12.37 -6.71 -14.73
C SER A 16 12.00 -5.37 -14.12
N ALA A 17 11.00 -4.71 -14.71
CA ALA A 17 10.40 -3.52 -14.12
C ALA A 17 9.64 -3.94 -12.86
N ALA A 18 9.75 -3.14 -11.79
CA ALA A 18 9.05 -3.42 -10.54
C ALA A 18 7.53 -3.42 -10.78
N ASN A 19 6.85 -4.46 -10.31
CA ASN A 19 5.40 -4.57 -10.34
C ASN A 19 4.92 -5.00 -8.95
N ALA A 20 3.86 -4.34 -8.47
CA ALA A 20 3.16 -4.71 -7.26
C ALA A 20 1.93 -5.55 -7.61
N GLU A 21 1.88 -6.74 -7.03
CA GLU A 21 0.70 -7.59 -6.98
C GLU A 21 -0.10 -7.23 -5.71
N TYR A 22 -1.40 -7.00 -5.88
CA TYR A 22 -2.31 -6.69 -4.77
C TYR A 22 -3.02 -7.95 -4.33
N LEU A 23 -2.78 -8.35 -3.09
CA LEU A 23 -3.07 -9.70 -2.62
C LEU A 23 -4.28 -9.73 -1.69
N LYS A 24 -4.54 -8.64 -0.96
CA LYS A 24 -5.61 -8.60 0.04
C LYS A 24 -6.01 -7.17 0.41
N ILE A 25 -7.28 -6.97 0.74
CA ILE A 25 -7.78 -5.73 1.35
C ILE A 25 -8.16 -6.04 2.80
N TYR A 26 -7.65 -5.24 3.74
CA TYR A 26 -8.08 -5.28 5.14
C TYR A 26 -8.86 -4.03 5.49
N MET A 27 -10.07 -4.21 6.01
CA MET A 27 -10.84 -3.12 6.60
C MET A 27 -10.34 -2.92 8.03
N MET A 28 -9.87 -1.71 8.34
CA MET A 28 -9.25 -1.40 9.64
C MET A 28 -10.29 -0.93 10.68
N GLN A 29 -11.56 -0.92 10.28
CA GLN A 29 -12.71 -0.60 11.11
C GLN A 29 -13.72 -1.74 11.01
N PRO A 30 -14.59 -1.93 12.03
CA PRO A 30 -15.69 -2.88 11.94
C PRO A 30 -16.54 -2.65 10.69
N LYS A 31 -16.98 -3.73 10.04
CA LYS A 31 -17.70 -3.67 8.76
C LYS A 31 -18.91 -2.72 8.78
N ASN A 32 -19.69 -2.74 9.85
CA ASN A 32 -20.84 -1.85 10.00
C ASN A 32 -20.41 -0.37 10.07
N VAL A 33 -19.35 -0.06 10.82
CA VAL A 33 -18.85 1.31 10.98
C VAL A 33 -18.39 1.89 9.65
N ILE A 34 -17.60 1.13 8.87
CA ILE A 34 -17.09 1.63 7.58
C ILE A 34 -18.20 1.73 6.53
N LEU A 35 -19.17 0.81 6.51
CA LEU A 35 -20.32 0.90 5.60
C LEU A 35 -21.22 2.08 5.92
N ASP A 36 -21.44 2.41 7.19
CA ASP A 36 -22.24 3.57 7.60
C ASP A 36 -21.58 4.90 7.18
N LYS A 37 -20.26 4.91 6.95
CA LYS A 37 -19.49 6.06 6.48
C LYS A 37 -19.52 6.26 4.97
N MET A 38 -20.01 5.30 4.19
CA MET A 38 -20.00 5.35 2.73
C MET A 38 -21.42 5.15 2.16
N ASP A 39 -21.65 5.56 0.92
CA ASP A 39 -22.88 5.26 0.16
C ASP A 39 -22.68 4.00 -0.68
N GLY A 40 -22.24 2.91 -0.03
CA GLY A 40 -21.81 1.68 -0.69
C GLY A 40 -20.29 1.59 -0.86
N VAL A 41 -19.82 0.58 -1.59
CA VAL A 41 -18.37 0.30 -1.75
C VAL A 41 -17.83 0.64 -3.14
N ASP A 42 -18.68 1.06 -4.07
CA ASP A 42 -18.32 1.24 -5.49
C ASP A 42 -17.28 2.36 -5.69
N ASP A 43 -17.39 3.46 -4.94
CA ASP A 43 -16.42 4.56 -5.03
C ASP A 43 -15.07 4.18 -4.40
N MET A 44 -15.08 3.36 -3.33
CA MET A 44 -13.86 2.80 -2.75
C MET A 44 -13.19 1.82 -3.71
N ASP A 45 -13.96 0.93 -4.36
CA ASP A 45 -13.45 0.01 -5.39
C ASP A 45 -12.80 0.77 -6.55
N ARG A 46 -13.44 1.86 -7.02
CA ARG A 46 -12.87 2.71 -8.06
C ARG A 46 -11.57 3.36 -7.62
N TYR A 47 -11.54 3.89 -6.40
CA TYR A 47 -10.33 4.47 -5.81
C TYR A 47 -9.20 3.43 -5.74
N VAL A 48 -9.48 2.22 -5.25
CA VAL A 48 -8.52 1.12 -5.17
C VAL A 48 -7.96 0.80 -6.56
N LYS A 49 -8.81 0.59 -7.56
CA LYS A 49 -8.35 0.32 -8.94
C LYS A 49 -7.46 1.44 -9.50
N GLU A 50 -7.82 2.69 -9.23
CA GLU A 50 -7.03 3.83 -9.70
C GLU A 50 -5.64 3.87 -9.04
N ILE A 51 -5.55 3.65 -7.73
CA ILE A 51 -4.25 3.60 -7.05
C ILE A 51 -3.42 2.40 -7.53
N GLU A 52 -4.01 1.22 -7.72
CA GLU A 52 -3.29 0.02 -8.19
C GLU A 52 -2.65 0.24 -9.57
N VAL A 53 -3.40 0.84 -10.50
CA VAL A 53 -2.90 1.18 -11.85
C VAL A 53 -1.79 2.23 -11.77
N ASN A 54 -2.02 3.30 -11.01
CA ASN A 54 -1.07 4.42 -10.95
C ASN A 54 0.21 4.06 -10.19
N ILE A 55 0.12 3.23 -9.14
CA ILE A 55 1.28 2.68 -8.44
C ILE A 55 2.09 1.83 -9.42
N ASN A 56 1.47 0.86 -10.10
CA ASN A 56 2.21 0.00 -11.02
C ASN A 56 2.88 0.78 -12.17
N LYS A 57 2.24 1.83 -12.66
CA LYS A 57 2.87 2.77 -13.60
C LYS A 57 4.12 3.41 -12.99
N LYS A 58 4.04 3.90 -11.75
CA LYS A 58 5.18 4.52 -11.05
C LYS A 58 6.29 3.53 -10.73
N LEU A 59 5.95 2.31 -10.31
CA LEU A 59 6.93 1.27 -10.01
C LEU A 59 7.68 0.82 -11.26
N SER A 60 7.03 0.83 -12.43
CA SER A 60 7.70 0.50 -13.69
C SER A 60 8.84 1.48 -14.06
N GLU A 61 8.84 2.68 -13.50
CA GLU A 61 9.87 3.71 -13.68
C GLU A 61 11.06 3.51 -12.70
N ILE A 62 10.94 2.60 -11.71
CA ILE A 62 11.94 2.36 -10.66
C ILE A 62 12.77 1.11 -11.00
N THR A 63 14.08 1.30 -11.13
CA THR A 63 15.03 0.23 -11.47
C THR A 63 15.69 -0.45 -10.28
N THR A 64 15.45 0.04 -9.06
CA THR A 64 16.06 -0.45 -7.82
C THR A 64 15.07 -1.20 -6.92
N ALA A 65 14.04 -1.81 -7.49
CA ALA A 65 13.12 -2.59 -6.69
C ALA A 65 13.77 -3.89 -6.20
N SER A 66 13.54 -4.20 -4.93
CA SER A 66 13.81 -5.50 -4.34
C SER A 66 12.50 -6.24 -4.15
N THR A 67 12.57 -7.57 -4.27
CA THR A 67 11.51 -8.46 -3.80
C THR A 67 11.15 -8.09 -2.37
N SER A 68 9.92 -7.63 -2.17
CA SER A 68 9.46 -7.12 -0.87
C SER A 68 7.95 -7.16 -0.76
N TRP A 69 7.41 -7.26 0.46
CA TRP A 69 5.97 -7.24 0.72
C TRP A 69 5.61 -6.15 1.72
N GLY A 70 4.32 -5.86 1.86
CA GLY A 70 3.85 -4.94 2.89
C GLY A 70 2.37 -4.65 2.80
N PHE A 71 1.96 -3.63 3.53
CA PHE A 71 0.62 -3.05 3.51
C PHE A 71 0.70 -1.57 3.21
N LEU A 72 -0.03 -1.12 2.20
CA LEU A 72 -0.33 0.29 2.00
C LEU A 72 -1.60 0.61 2.79
N VAL A 73 -1.44 1.23 3.95
CA VAL A 73 -2.55 1.64 4.83
C VAL A 73 -3.01 3.02 4.41
N ILE A 74 -4.32 3.20 4.23
CA ILE A 74 -4.91 4.40 3.66
C ILE A 74 -6.06 4.84 4.55
N ALA A 75 -6.12 6.14 4.80
CA ALA A 75 -7.26 6.77 5.44
C ALA A 75 -7.79 7.93 4.60
N VAL A 76 -9.09 7.91 4.33
CA VAL A 76 -9.81 8.97 3.63
C VAL A 76 -10.75 9.64 4.62
N ARG A 77 -10.57 10.96 4.78
CA ARG A 77 -11.34 11.79 5.71
C ARG A 77 -12.55 12.38 5.00
N ASP A 78 -13.59 12.71 5.78
CA ASP A 78 -14.84 13.33 5.30
C ASP A 78 -14.66 14.68 4.59
N ASP A 79 -13.56 15.39 4.84
CA ASP A 79 -13.17 16.60 4.11
C ASP A 79 -12.37 16.34 2.82
N GLY A 80 -12.25 15.07 2.40
CA GLY A 80 -11.55 14.65 1.20
C GLY A 80 -10.03 14.59 1.33
N LYS A 81 -9.47 14.81 2.52
CA LYS A 81 -8.03 14.59 2.74
C LYS A 81 -7.72 13.10 2.82
N ILE A 82 -6.58 12.74 2.25
CA ILE A 82 -6.04 11.38 2.29
C ILE A 82 -4.72 11.41 3.04
N LYS A 83 -4.47 10.35 3.79
CA LYS A 83 -3.17 10.06 4.36
C LYS A 83 -2.87 8.58 4.19
N ALA A 84 -1.64 8.26 3.85
CA ALA A 84 -1.22 6.89 3.65
C ALA A 84 0.08 6.57 4.38
N TRP A 85 0.26 5.29 4.70
CA TRP A 85 1.43 4.76 5.37
C TRP A 85 1.83 3.45 4.72
N LEU A 86 3.12 3.18 4.72
CA LEU A 86 3.61 1.84 4.46
C LEU A 86 3.85 1.12 5.79
N ASP A 87 3.32 -0.09 5.91
CA ASP A 87 3.61 -0.98 7.02
C ASP A 87 4.21 -2.28 6.49
N THR A 88 5.41 -2.61 6.95
CA THR A 88 6.16 -3.77 6.48
C THR A 88 7.28 -4.11 7.46
N ASP A 89 7.57 -5.40 7.60
CA ASP A 89 8.77 -5.90 8.28
C ASP A 89 9.92 -6.19 7.30
N ASP A 90 9.66 -6.04 5.99
CA ASP A 90 10.63 -6.29 4.94
C ASP A 90 11.37 -5.01 4.53
N ALA A 91 12.52 -5.17 3.88
CA ALA A 91 13.30 -4.07 3.36
C ALA A 91 12.68 -3.54 2.05
N VAL A 92 11.64 -2.72 2.16
CA VAL A 92 11.08 -2.00 1.01
C VAL A 92 11.96 -0.78 0.67
N PRO A 93 12.42 -0.63 -0.58
CA PRO A 93 13.24 0.51 -0.98
C PRO A 93 12.47 1.84 -0.79
N PRO A 94 13.11 2.91 -0.29
CA PRO A 94 12.43 4.19 -0.05
C PRO A 94 11.73 4.77 -1.28
N ALA A 95 12.29 4.56 -2.47
CA ALA A 95 11.68 5.00 -3.73
C ALA A 95 10.33 4.31 -4.00
N VAL A 96 10.22 3.01 -3.71
CA VAL A 96 8.99 2.23 -3.83
C VAL A 96 7.98 2.72 -2.79
N ALA A 97 8.40 2.80 -1.52
CA ALA A 97 7.55 3.27 -0.43
C ALA A 97 6.95 4.67 -0.71
N ASN A 98 7.81 5.62 -1.11
CA ASN A 98 7.40 6.98 -1.42
C ASN A 98 6.46 7.04 -2.63
N ALA A 99 6.70 6.24 -3.67
CA ALA A 99 5.84 6.18 -4.84
C ALA A 99 4.43 5.68 -4.46
N MET A 100 4.34 4.62 -3.64
CA MET A 100 3.06 4.06 -3.22
C MET A 100 2.26 5.02 -2.36
N VAL A 101 2.89 5.62 -1.34
CA VAL A 101 2.26 6.62 -0.47
C VAL A 101 1.81 7.84 -1.28
N ALA A 102 2.70 8.38 -2.14
CA ALA A 102 2.37 9.56 -2.93
C ALA A 102 1.22 9.31 -3.91
N VAL A 103 1.15 8.13 -4.55
CA VAL A 103 0.01 7.82 -5.44
C VAL A 103 -1.29 7.77 -4.65
N ALA A 104 -1.31 7.09 -3.49
CA ALA A 104 -2.51 7.03 -2.67
C ALA A 104 -2.99 8.42 -2.23
N GLU A 105 -2.08 9.26 -1.72
CA GLU A 105 -2.42 10.59 -1.20
C GLU A 105 -2.83 11.59 -2.29
N ASN A 106 -2.35 11.43 -3.53
CA ASN A 106 -2.69 12.32 -4.65
C ASN A 106 -3.86 11.82 -5.51
N THR A 107 -4.33 10.60 -5.28
CA THR A 107 -5.51 10.07 -5.97
C THR A 107 -6.76 10.74 -5.43
N LYS A 108 -7.74 11.01 -6.29
CA LYS A 108 -8.97 11.70 -5.88
C LYS A 108 -9.69 10.88 -4.79
N ALA A 109 -9.94 11.50 -3.64
CA ALA A 109 -10.70 10.89 -2.55
C ALA A 109 -12.11 10.46 -2.98
N PHE A 110 -12.55 9.31 -2.49
CA PHE A 110 -13.96 8.93 -2.50
C PHE A 110 -14.71 9.64 -1.36
N PRO A 111 -16.04 9.83 -1.48
CA PRO A 111 -16.83 10.50 -0.46
C PRO A 111 -16.90 9.67 0.84
N VAL A 112 -16.63 10.32 1.96
CA VAL A 112 -16.82 9.78 3.32
C VAL A 112 -17.79 10.69 4.07
N LYS A 113 -18.83 10.10 4.67
CA LYS A 113 -19.92 10.84 5.33
C LYS A 113 -19.49 11.52 6.63
N SER A 114 -18.63 10.87 7.41
CA SER A 114 -18.17 11.36 8.70
C SER A 114 -16.85 10.75 9.14
N GLY A 115 -15.99 11.57 9.74
CA GLY A 115 -14.71 11.16 10.30
C GLY A 115 -13.78 10.61 9.23
N ALA A 116 -13.26 9.39 9.40
CA ALA A 116 -12.41 8.75 8.40
C ALA A 116 -12.78 7.28 8.12
N ALA A 117 -12.65 6.87 6.86
CA ALA A 117 -12.64 5.47 6.43
C ALA A 117 -11.18 4.99 6.32
N VAL A 118 -10.86 3.88 6.97
CA VAL A 118 -9.49 3.35 7.09
C VAL A 118 -9.44 1.90 6.61
N PHE A 119 -8.56 1.63 5.67
CA PHE A 119 -8.35 0.31 5.08
C PHE A 119 -6.89 0.14 4.67
N SER A 120 -6.49 -1.05 4.26
CA SER A 120 -5.17 -1.29 3.70
C SER A 120 -5.19 -2.24 2.52
N LEU A 121 -4.19 -2.09 1.66
CA LEU A 121 -3.89 -3.00 0.57
C LEU A 121 -2.61 -3.77 0.88
N GLY A 122 -2.72 -5.08 1.09
CA GLY A 122 -1.57 -5.97 1.14
C GLY A 122 -0.99 -6.15 -0.26
N PHE A 123 0.32 -5.96 -0.40
CA PHE A 123 1.02 -6.05 -1.68
C PHE A 123 2.27 -6.92 -1.60
N GLY A 124 2.66 -7.45 -2.76
CA GLY A 124 3.96 -8.07 -3.00
C GLY A 124 4.61 -7.43 -4.23
N VAL A 125 5.88 -7.06 -4.13
CA VAL A 125 6.70 -6.57 -5.24
C VAL A 125 7.58 -7.69 -5.73
N ASP A 126 7.63 -7.87 -7.05
CA ASP A 126 8.49 -8.87 -7.71
C ASP A 126 8.24 -10.30 -7.20
N GLY A 127 6.97 -10.67 -7.08
CA GLY A 127 6.53 -12.02 -6.69
C GLY A 127 6.63 -12.34 -5.19
N ALA A 128 6.92 -11.35 -4.34
CA ALA A 128 6.91 -11.54 -2.89
C ALA A 128 5.52 -11.96 -2.39
N ALA A 129 5.48 -12.97 -1.52
CA ALA A 129 4.24 -13.39 -0.88
C ALA A 129 3.98 -12.56 0.39
N LEU A 130 2.71 -12.25 0.64
CA LEU A 130 2.26 -11.63 1.88
C LEU A 130 2.11 -12.70 2.98
N PRO A 131 2.74 -12.54 4.16
CA PRO A 131 2.56 -13.47 5.27
C PRO A 131 1.09 -13.53 5.74
N ILE A 132 0.62 -14.73 6.08
CA ILE A 132 -0.80 -15.00 6.42
C ILE A 132 -1.16 -14.49 7.82
N ASP A 133 -0.17 -14.47 8.72
CA ASP A 133 -0.28 -14.12 10.14
C ASP A 133 -0.01 -12.64 10.42
N LYS A 134 0.32 -11.85 9.39
CA LYS A 134 0.60 -10.42 9.53
C LYS A 134 -0.65 -9.57 9.30
N MET A 135 -0.87 -8.63 10.20
CA MET A 135 -1.88 -7.59 10.11
C MET A 135 -1.22 -6.22 10.05
N PRO A 136 -1.76 -5.28 9.26
CA PRO A 136 -1.23 -3.93 9.15
C PRO A 136 -1.40 -3.16 10.47
N PHE A 137 -0.31 -2.59 11.01
CA PHE A 137 -0.34 -1.60 12.06
C PHE A 137 0.88 -0.67 11.97
N PRO A 138 0.77 0.45 11.21
CA PRO A 138 1.89 1.33 10.91
C PRO A 138 2.68 1.79 12.13
N ASN A 139 3.99 1.96 11.98
CA ASN A 139 4.87 2.41 13.07
C ASN A 139 4.47 3.79 13.63
N GLU A 140 3.91 4.68 12.81
CA GLU A 140 3.35 5.96 13.24
C GLU A 140 2.20 5.78 14.23
N TRP A 141 1.36 4.77 14.02
CA TRP A 141 0.24 4.47 14.90
C TRP A 141 0.72 3.95 16.25
N LYS A 142 1.78 3.14 16.27
CA LYS A 142 2.41 2.67 17.53
C LYS A 142 2.81 3.85 18.43
N LYS A 143 3.34 4.93 17.84
CA LYS A 143 3.71 6.16 18.57
C LYS A 143 2.48 6.90 19.12
N ILE A 144 1.42 7.03 18.33
CA ILE A 144 0.19 7.75 18.71
C ILE A 144 -0.60 6.97 19.78
N ALA A 145 -0.69 5.65 19.61
CA ALA A 145 -1.42 4.76 20.49
C ALA A 145 -0.64 4.38 21.77
N GLN A 146 0.63 4.80 21.89
CA GLN A 146 1.54 4.43 22.97
C GLN A 146 1.69 2.91 23.12
N CYS A 147 1.79 2.23 21.98
CA CYS A 147 1.88 0.79 21.85
C CYS A 147 3.32 0.33 21.64
N THR A 148 3.69 -0.79 22.25
CA THR A 148 5.02 -1.39 22.10
C THR A 148 5.04 -2.61 21.16
N ASN A 149 3.88 -3.13 20.74
CA ASN A 149 3.75 -4.30 19.86
C ASN A 149 2.47 -4.25 18.98
N GLU A 150 2.22 -5.32 18.22
CA GLU A 150 1.07 -5.49 17.32
C GLU A 150 -0.26 -5.79 18.04
N ASP A 151 -0.25 -5.99 19.37
CA ASP A 151 -1.45 -6.28 20.20
C ASP A 151 -2.36 -5.05 20.40
N CYS A 152 -2.14 -4.00 19.62
CA CYS A 152 -2.98 -2.80 19.62
C CYS A 152 -4.22 -2.92 18.75
N ALA A 153 -4.61 -4.15 18.44
CA ALA A 153 -5.82 -4.52 17.71
C ALA A 153 -7.13 -4.00 18.33
N GLU A 154 -7.13 -3.63 19.62
CA GLU A 154 -8.29 -3.03 20.29
C GLU A 154 -8.38 -1.50 20.13
N HIS A 155 -7.36 -0.86 19.57
CA HIS A 155 -7.40 0.58 19.37
C HIS A 155 -8.25 0.95 18.15
N ASP A 156 -9.09 1.97 18.34
CA ASP A 156 -9.87 2.57 17.26
C ASP A 156 -8.93 3.21 16.22
N ALA A 157 -8.80 2.54 15.07
CA ALA A 157 -7.98 2.99 13.95
C ALA A 157 -8.38 4.40 13.49
N GLU A 158 -9.67 4.73 13.49
CA GLU A 158 -10.13 6.06 13.12
C GLU A 158 -9.62 7.10 14.11
N ALA A 159 -9.74 6.84 15.41
CA ALA A 159 -9.26 7.76 16.44
C ALA A 159 -7.74 8.00 16.36
N ILE A 160 -6.95 6.95 16.07
CA ILE A 160 -5.49 7.07 15.86
C ILE A 160 -5.21 7.96 14.66
N VAL A 161 -5.86 7.68 13.53
CA VAL A 161 -5.61 8.36 12.27
C VAL A 161 -6.05 9.82 12.35
N LEU A 162 -7.21 10.12 12.95
CA LEU A 162 -7.69 11.48 13.20
C LEU A 162 -6.70 12.30 14.03
N LYS A 163 -6.06 11.70 15.05
CA LYS A 163 -4.98 12.35 15.81
C LYS A 163 -3.74 12.64 14.97
N SER A 164 -3.47 11.82 13.94
CA SER A 164 -2.30 11.98 13.10
C SER A 164 -2.37 13.18 12.13
N TRP A 165 -3.55 13.78 11.93
CA TRP A 165 -3.73 14.97 11.08
C TRP A 165 -3.63 16.30 11.84
N ASN A 166 -3.56 16.26 13.17
CA ASN A 166 -3.42 17.43 14.03
C ASN A 166 -1.96 17.64 14.43
#